data_AF-A0A7J3FDC3-F1
#
_entry.id   AF-A0A7J3FDC3-F1
#
_cell.length_a   1.000
_cell.length_b   1.000
_cell.length_c   1.000
_cell.angle_alpha   90.00
_cell.angle_beta   90.00
_cell.angle_gamma   90.00
#
_symmetry.space_group_name_H-M   'P 1'
#
loop_
_entity.id
_entity.type
_entity.pdbx_description
1 polymer ?
#
loop_
_entity_poly.entity_id
_entity_poly.type
_entity_poly.pdbx_seq_one_letter_code
_entity_poly.pdbx_strand_id
1 'polypeptide(L)'
;MMAEALNLLILGVSIIVTQLITTRSTRRIILHTSAETQRVIREVISHTSAETQKVLKRILRLQENIHQLQESMYQLLQGTHQLLQGTHQLQLDMATCLRKIDLGMRANALMHGWQRVDGISPEEAERLPEPKLYDGKLRVCYYRPPS
;
A
#
# COMPACT_ATOMS: atom_id res chain seq x y z
N MET A 1 56.74 7.16 82.14
CA MET A 1 57.17 8.22 81.20
C MET A 1 57.77 7.71 79.89
N MET A 2 59.01 7.20 79.81
CA MET A 2 59.57 6.81 78.48
C MET A 2 58.84 5.62 77.81
N ALA A 3 58.43 4.61 78.57
CA ALA A 3 57.69 3.46 78.03
C ALA A 3 56.29 3.82 77.52
N GLU A 4 55.60 4.74 78.21
CA GLU A 4 54.27 5.24 77.79
C GLU A 4 54.38 6.11 76.53
N ALA A 5 55.41 6.96 76.44
CA ALA A 5 55.67 7.75 75.25
C ALA A 5 55.98 6.85 74.03
N LEU A 6 56.75 5.77 74.24
CA LEU A 6 57.03 4.79 73.19
C LEU A 6 55.76 4.06 72.73
N ASN A 7 54.90 3.64 73.67
CA ASN A 7 53.62 2.99 73.36
C ASN A 7 52.67 3.90 72.59
N LEU A 8 52.56 5.18 72.97
CA LEU A 8 51.75 6.16 72.24
C LEU A 8 52.27 6.38 70.81
N LEU A 9 53.59 6.37 70.63
CA LEU A 9 54.22 6.54 69.32
C LEU A 9 54.00 5.31 68.42
N ILE A 10 54.11 4.09 68.98
CA ILE A 10 53.79 2.84 68.28
C ILE A 10 52.31 2.81 67.87
N LEU A 11 51.41 3.20 68.78
CA LEU A 11 49.97 3.25 68.49
C LEU A 11 49.65 4.27 67.38
N GLY A 12 50.23 5.46 67.44
CA GLY A 12 50.06 6.50 66.43
C GLY A 12 50.56 6.08 65.05
N VAL A 13 51.73 5.46 64.97
CA VAL A 13 52.27 4.92 63.71
C VAL A 13 51.38 3.80 63.16
N SER A 14 50.88 2.90 64.02
CA SER A 14 49.97 1.83 63.60
C SER A 14 48.69 2.39 62.98
N ILE A 15 48.06 3.39 63.61
CA ILE A 15 46.85 4.05 63.08
C ILE A 15 47.12 4.71 61.72
N ILE A 16 48.24 5.44 61.60
CA ILE A 16 48.62 6.11 60.34
C ILE A 16 48.84 5.08 59.22
N VAL A 17 49.54 3.98 59.52
CA VAL A 17 49.80 2.91 58.55
C VAL A 17 48.50 2.25 58.11
N THR A 18 47.58 1.95 59.04
CA THR A 18 46.26 1.39 58.72
C THR A 18 45.46 2.35 57.84
N GLN A 19 45.40 3.64 58.18
CA GLN A 19 44.71 4.64 57.36
C GLN A 19 45.31 4.74 55.95
N LEU A 20 46.63 4.70 55.82
CA LEU A 20 47.32 4.78 54.54
C LEU A 20 47.06 3.53 53.67
N ILE A 21 47.08 2.34 54.29
CA ILE A 21 46.77 1.07 53.62
C ILE A 21 45.31 1.06 53.16
N THR A 22 44.37 1.42 54.05
CA THR A 22 42.94 1.50 53.71
C THR A 22 42.71 2.47 52.57
N THR A 23 43.25 3.69 52.64
CA THR A 23 43.13 4.70 51.57
C THR A 23 43.67 4.18 50.23
N ARG A 24 44.83 3.52 50.24
CA ARG A 24 45.41 2.91 49.02
C ARG A 24 44.58 1.76 48.48
N SER A 25 43.96 0.96 49.34
CA SER A 25 43.07 -0.13 48.95
C SER A 25 41.78 0.40 48.32
N THR A 26 41.13 1.37 48.97
CA THR A 26 39.91 2.02 48.48
C THR A 26 40.16 2.71 47.14
N ARG A 27 41.29 3.42 46.99
CA ARG A 27 41.65 4.06 45.72
C ARG A 27 41.82 3.04 44.59
N ARG A 28 42.46 1.89 44.85
CA ARG A 28 42.60 0.82 43.85
C ARG A 28 41.25 0.24 43.44
N ILE A 29 40.37 0.00 44.40
CA ILE A 29 39.01 -0.49 44.14
C ILE A 29 38.24 0.51 43.26
N ILE A 30 38.24 1.80 43.64
CA ILE A 30 37.55 2.84 42.86
C ILE A 30 38.07 2.92 41.42
N LEU A 31 39.40 2.89 41.23
CA LEU A 31 40.00 2.95 39.90
C LEU A 31 39.63 1.72 39.05
N HIS A 32 39.68 0.53 39.64
CA HIS A 32 39.29 -0.70 38.97
C HIS A 32 37.80 -0.70 38.61
N THR A 33 36.92 -0.36 39.55
CA THR A 33 35.47 -0.28 39.32
C THR A 33 35.14 0.77 38.25
N SER A 34 35.81 1.92 38.26
CA SER A 34 35.64 2.95 37.24
C SER A 34 36.06 2.46 35.85
N ALA A 35 37.22 1.81 35.74
CA ALA A 35 37.70 1.23 34.48
C ALA A 35 36.74 0.17 33.93
N GLU A 36 36.25 -0.72 34.79
CA GLU A 36 35.30 -1.76 34.40
C GLU A 36 33.95 -1.17 33.99
N THR A 37 33.45 -0.17 34.74
CA THR A 37 32.21 0.53 34.39
C THR A 37 32.32 1.21 33.03
N GLN A 38 33.45 1.87 32.74
CA GLN A 38 33.68 2.47 31.42
C GLN A 38 33.75 1.43 30.31
N ARG A 39 34.34 0.26 30.58
CA ARG A 39 34.41 -0.84 29.62
C ARG A 39 33.01 -1.31 29.27
N VAL A 40 32.19 -1.63 30.26
CA VAL A 40 30.80 -2.09 30.07
C VAL A 40 29.98 -1.03 29.33
N ILE A 41 30.09 0.25 29.71
CA ILE A 41 29.40 1.35 29.02
C ILE A 41 29.78 1.39 27.53
N ARG A 42 31.08 1.27 27.20
CA ARG A 42 31.53 1.27 25.80
C ARG A 42 30.99 0.07 25.02
N GLU A 43 30.99 -1.12 25.62
CA GLU A 43 30.44 -2.33 24.99
C GLU A 43 28.94 -2.18 24.72
N VAL A 44 28.17 -1.69 25.70
CA VAL A 44 26.72 -1.44 25.55
C VAL A 44 26.44 -0.39 24.48
N ILE A 45 27.17 0.73 24.47
CA ILE A 45 27.02 1.78 23.45
C ILE A 45 27.34 1.23 22.06
N SER A 46 28.43 0.48 21.92
CA SER A 46 28.85 -0.13 20.66
C SER A 46 27.78 -1.08 20.12
N HIS A 47 27.30 -1.99 20.97
CA HIS A 47 26.25 -2.94 20.61
C HIS A 47 24.95 -2.24 20.22
N THR A 48 24.49 -1.29 21.04
CA THR A 48 23.25 -0.54 20.80
C THR A 48 23.34 0.29 19.51
N SER A 49 24.49 0.91 19.25
CA SER A 49 24.75 1.67 18.02
C SER A 49 24.70 0.75 16.78
N ALA A 50 25.33 -0.42 16.85
CA ALA A 50 25.31 -1.39 15.76
C ALA A 50 23.89 -1.88 15.44
N GLU A 51 23.09 -2.21 16.47
CA GLU A 51 21.70 -2.61 16.27
C GLU A 51 20.84 -1.46 15.74
N THR A 52 21.02 -0.25 16.26
CA THR A 52 20.34 0.95 15.74
C THR A 52 20.65 1.16 14.26
N GLN A 53 21.90 1.00 13.84
CA GLN A 53 22.29 1.14 12.45
C GLN A 53 21.69 0.05 11.55
N LYS A 54 21.56 -1.19 12.05
CA LYS A 54 20.86 -2.26 11.32
C LYS A 54 19.38 -1.94 11.14
N VAL A 55 18.71 -1.45 12.18
CA VAL A 55 17.30 -1.04 12.12
C VAL A 55 17.12 0.11 11.12
N LEU A 56 17.96 1.14 11.17
CA LEU A 56 17.94 2.25 10.21
C LEU A 56 18.08 1.78 8.77
N LYS A 57 19.02 0.87 8.49
CA LYS A 57 19.16 0.28 7.15
C LYS A 57 17.91 -0.48 6.69
N ARG A 58 17.23 -1.18 7.60
CA ARG A 58 15.96 -1.87 7.28
C ARG A 58 14.85 -0.87 7.00
N ILE A 59 14.74 0.20 7.78
CA ILE A 59 13.75 1.27 7.57
C ILE A 59 13.96 1.92 6.20
N LEU A 60 15.19 2.27 5.84
CA LEU A 60 15.48 2.87 4.53
C LEU A 60 15.08 1.95 3.37
N ARG A 61 15.38 0.64 3.46
CA ARG A 61 14.94 -0.34 2.46
C ARG A 61 13.41 -0.44 2.37
N LEU A 62 12.71 -0.40 3.51
CA LEU A 62 11.26 -0.41 3.52
C LEU A 62 10.68 0.85 2.86
N GLN A 63 11.29 2.02 3.09
CA GLN A 63 10.87 3.25 2.43
C GLN A 63 11.05 3.19 0.91
N GLU A 64 12.16 2.64 0.43
CA GLU A 64 12.40 2.43 -1.00
C GLU A 64 11.36 1.48 -1.61
N ASN A 65 11.08 0.35 -0.95
CA ASN A 65 10.06 -0.60 -1.39
C ASN A 65 8.65 0.05 -1.43
N ILE A 66 8.32 0.88 -0.44
CA ILE A 66 7.05 1.62 -0.41
C ILE A 66 6.96 2.57 -1.60
N HIS A 67 8.05 3.26 -1.93
CA HIS A 67 8.08 4.18 -3.06
C HIS A 67 7.87 3.44 -4.39
N GLN A 68 8.54 2.31 -4.60
CA GLN A 68 8.36 1.47 -5.78
C GLN A 68 6.92 0.94 -5.90
N LEU A 69 6.31 0.57 -4.78
CA LEU A 69 4.92 0.14 -4.76
C LEU A 69 3.97 1.27 -5.14
N GLN A 70 4.20 2.48 -4.62
CA GLN A 70 3.41 3.67 -4.97
C GLN A 70 3.50 4.00 -6.46
N GLU A 71 4.68 3.93 -7.05
CA GLU A 71 4.88 4.14 -8.48
C GLU A 71 4.13 3.09 -9.31
N SER A 72 4.24 1.81 -8.92
CA SER A 72 3.53 0.71 -9.58
C SER A 72 2.00 0.88 -9.50
N MET A 73 1.48 1.33 -8.35
CA MET A 73 0.06 1.64 -8.18
C MET A 73 -0.38 2.79 -9.09
N TYR A 74 0.44 3.83 -9.23
CA TYR A 74 0.14 4.94 -10.12
C TYR A 74 0.05 4.50 -11.58
N GLN A 75 0.99 3.66 -12.03
CA GLN A 75 0.97 3.09 -13.39
C GLN A 75 -0.28 2.24 -13.63
N LEU A 76 -0.68 1.42 -12.64
CA LEU A 76 -1.91 0.63 -12.73
C LEU A 76 -3.16 1.52 -12.84
N LEU A 77 -3.24 2.59 -12.04
CA LEU A 77 -4.34 3.55 -12.11
C LEU A 77 -4.40 4.25 -13.47
N GLN A 78 -3.25 4.60 -14.04
CA GLN A 78 -3.21 5.18 -15.37
C GLN A 78 -3.68 4.18 -16.45
N GLY A 79 -3.24 2.92 -16.37
CA GLY A 79 -3.67 1.87 -17.29
C GLY A 79 -5.18 1.58 -17.20
N THR A 80 -5.73 1.52 -15.99
CA THR A 80 -7.18 1.34 -15.79
C THR A 80 -7.98 2.52 -16.33
N HIS A 81 -7.50 3.76 -16.18
CA HIS A 81 -8.14 4.93 -16.78
C HIS A 81 -8.19 4.86 -18.31
N GLN A 82 -7.07 4.47 -18.95
CA GLN A 82 -7.00 4.30 -20.40
C GLN A 82 -7.95 3.20 -20.89
N LEU A 83 -8.04 2.09 -20.15
CA LEU A 83 -8.97 1.00 -20.47
C LEU A 83 -10.43 1.46 -20.40
N LEU A 84 -10.79 2.26 -19.39
CA LEU A 84 -12.13 2.82 -19.26
C LEU A 84 -12.47 3.76 -20.43
N GLN A 85 -11.54 4.63 -20.81
CA GLN A 85 -11.69 5.51 -21.97
C GLN A 85 -11.88 4.70 -23.27
N GLY A 86 -11.05 3.68 -23.50
CA GLY A 86 -11.17 2.80 -24.66
C GLY A 86 -12.49 2.04 -24.69
N THR A 87 -12.95 1.55 -23.53
CA THR A 87 -14.25 0.88 -23.40
C THR A 87 -15.40 1.80 -23.73
N HIS A 88 -15.37 3.05 -23.23
CA HIS A 88 -16.39 4.05 -23.53
C HIS A 88 -16.43 4.38 -25.03
N GLN A 89 -15.26 4.53 -25.66
CA GLN A 89 -15.19 4.77 -27.10
C GLN A 89 -15.79 3.60 -27.90
N LEU A 90 -15.45 2.36 -27.53
CA LEU A 90 -16.01 1.18 -28.18
C LEU A 90 -17.55 1.12 -28.04
N GLN A 91 -18.09 1.51 -26.89
CA GLN A 91 -19.54 1.59 -26.68
C GLN A 91 -20.20 2.62 -27.62
N LEU A 92 -19.58 3.79 -27.80
CA LEU A 92 -20.07 4.82 -28.73
C LEU A 92 -20.02 4.35 -30.18
N ASP A 93 -18.93 3.68 -30.57
CA ASP A 93 -18.75 3.16 -31.92
C ASP A 93 -19.78 2.05 -32.21
N MET A 94 -19.99 1.14 -31.25
CA MET A 94 -21.00 0.09 -31.34
C MET A 94 -22.41 0.69 -31.47
N ALA A 95 -22.77 1.65 -30.62
CA ALA A 95 -24.06 2.33 -30.69
C ALA A 95 -24.27 3.03 -32.05
N THR A 96 -23.20 3.58 -32.62
CA THR A 96 -23.23 4.20 -33.95
C THR A 96 -23.40 3.15 -35.06
N CYS A 97 -22.69 2.03 -34.98
CA CYS A 97 -22.84 0.91 -35.92
C CYS A 97 -24.26 0.35 -35.91
N LEU A 98 -24.81 0.09 -34.72
CA LEU A 98 -26.19 -0.41 -34.56
C LEU A 98 -27.22 0.55 -35.15
N ARG A 99 -27.06 1.87 -34.97
CA ARG A 99 -27.92 2.89 -35.60
C ARG A 99 -27.85 2.84 -37.14
N LYS A 100 -26.67 2.63 -37.71
CA LYS A 100 -26.50 2.49 -39.17
C LYS A 100 -27.18 1.23 -39.70
N ILE A 101 -27.04 0.11 -39.00
CA ILE A 101 -27.72 -1.16 -39.35
C ILE A 101 -29.24 -0.97 -39.27
N ASP A 102 -29.74 -0.38 -38.19
CA ASP A 102 -31.18 -0.11 -38.01
C ASP A 102 -31.75 0.75 -39.15
N LEU A 103 -31.04 1.83 -39.51
CA LEU A 103 -31.38 2.68 -40.64
C LEU A 103 -31.42 1.90 -41.97
N GLY A 104 -30.40 1.08 -42.23
CA GLY A 104 -30.34 0.24 -43.43
C GLY A 104 -31.49 -0.75 -43.52
N MET A 105 -31.85 -1.40 -42.40
CA MET A 105 -32.98 -2.31 -42.32
C MET A 105 -34.32 -1.60 -42.57
N ARG A 106 -34.51 -0.40 -42.00
CA ARG A 106 -35.70 0.42 -42.27
C ARG A 106 -35.80 0.81 -43.74
N ALA A 107 -34.71 1.29 -44.33
CA ALA A 107 -34.67 1.66 -45.75
C ALA A 107 -34.98 0.45 -46.64
N ASN A 108 -34.38 -0.71 -46.36
CA ASN A 108 -34.62 -1.94 -47.10
C ASN A 108 -36.09 -2.39 -47.03
N ALA A 109 -36.68 -2.38 -45.84
CA ALA A 109 -38.09 -2.70 -45.66
C ALA A 109 -38.99 -1.77 -46.51
N LEU A 110 -38.76 -0.45 -46.43
CA LEU A 110 -39.52 0.54 -47.18
C LEU A 110 -39.40 0.33 -48.70
N MET A 111 -38.20 0.05 -49.22
CA MET A 111 -37.99 -0.22 -50.65
C MET A 111 -38.78 -1.43 -51.16
N HIS A 112 -39.08 -2.39 -50.29
CA HIS A 112 -39.86 -3.59 -50.62
C HIS A 112 -41.35 -3.48 -50.23
N GLY A 113 -41.82 -2.28 -49.90
CA GLY A 113 -43.20 -1.99 -49.53
C GLY A 113 -43.59 -2.50 -48.13
N TRP A 114 -42.62 -2.74 -47.25
CA TRP A 114 -42.86 -3.10 -45.86
C TRP A 114 -42.85 -1.85 -44.97
N GLN A 115 -43.70 -1.85 -43.95
CA GLN A 115 -43.71 -0.87 -42.86
C GLN A 115 -43.12 -1.50 -41.61
N ARG A 116 -42.59 -0.67 -40.71
CA ARG A 116 -42.03 -1.07 -39.41
C ARG A 116 -42.72 -0.30 -38.31
N VAL A 117 -43.10 -1.01 -37.24
CA VAL A 117 -43.59 -0.39 -36.00
C VAL A 117 -42.75 -0.91 -34.84
N ASP A 118 -42.24 0.03 -34.03
CA ASP A 118 -41.40 -0.22 -32.86
C ASP A 118 -42.22 -0.18 -31.58
N GLY A 119 -41.75 -0.88 -30.53
CA GLY A 119 -42.28 -0.78 -29.18
C GLY A 119 -43.63 -1.48 -28.95
N ILE A 120 -44.07 -2.35 -29.86
CA ILE A 120 -45.39 -2.98 -29.76
C ILE A 120 -45.37 -4.28 -28.96
N SER A 121 -46.49 -4.57 -28.30
CA SER A 121 -46.70 -5.87 -27.63
C SER A 121 -46.97 -6.99 -28.65
N PRO A 122 -46.83 -8.26 -28.25
CA PRO A 122 -47.19 -9.38 -29.12
C PRO A 122 -48.65 -9.31 -29.61
N GLU A 123 -49.58 -8.91 -28.74
CA GLU A 123 -51.01 -8.79 -29.06
C GLU A 123 -51.28 -7.64 -30.04
N GLU A 124 -50.55 -6.54 -29.93
CA GLU A 124 -50.60 -5.44 -30.90
C GLU A 124 -50.03 -5.87 -32.25
N ALA A 125 -48.95 -6.67 -32.26
CA ALA A 125 -48.36 -7.21 -33.47
C ALA A 125 -49.31 -8.19 -34.18
N GLU A 126 -50.07 -8.99 -33.44
CA GLU A 126 -51.07 -9.91 -34.01
C GLU A 126 -52.16 -9.20 -34.82
N ARG A 127 -52.51 -7.96 -34.44
CA ARG A 127 -53.50 -7.13 -35.13
C ARG A 127 -53.00 -6.53 -36.45
N LEU A 128 -51.69 -6.57 -36.70
CA LEU A 128 -51.11 -6.08 -37.95
C LEU A 128 -51.40 -7.04 -39.11
N PRO A 129 -51.53 -6.53 -40.35
CA PRO A 129 -51.89 -7.33 -41.52
C PRO A 129 -50.76 -8.30 -41.91
N GLU A 130 -51.14 -9.43 -42.49
CA GLU A 130 -50.20 -10.40 -43.06
C GLU A 130 -49.80 -10.01 -44.50
N PRO A 131 -48.56 -10.31 -44.94
CA PRO A 131 -47.49 -10.97 -44.19
C PRO A 131 -46.80 -10.04 -43.18
N LYS A 132 -46.50 -10.57 -41.97
CA LYS A 132 -45.73 -9.87 -40.94
C LYS A 132 -44.61 -10.71 -40.32
N LEU A 133 -43.62 -10.02 -39.75
CA LEU A 133 -42.49 -10.57 -39.02
C LEU A 133 -42.32 -9.77 -37.73
N TYR A 134 -42.57 -10.42 -36.59
CA TYR A 134 -42.41 -9.82 -35.27
C TYR A 134 -41.19 -10.38 -34.54
N ASP A 135 -40.35 -9.49 -34.02
CA ASP A 135 -39.28 -9.82 -33.08
C ASP A 135 -39.69 -9.39 -31.67
N GLY A 136 -39.98 -10.36 -30.80
CA GLY A 136 -40.42 -10.11 -29.43
C GLY A 136 -39.32 -9.56 -28.51
N LYS A 137 -38.04 -9.75 -28.83
CA LYS A 137 -36.93 -9.21 -28.02
C LYS A 137 -36.75 -7.72 -28.29
N LEU A 138 -36.82 -7.33 -29.57
CA LEU A 138 -36.71 -5.94 -29.98
C LEU A 138 -38.05 -5.20 -29.87
N ARG A 139 -39.17 -5.94 -29.75
CA ARG A 139 -40.54 -5.43 -29.84
C ARG A 139 -40.78 -4.65 -31.13
N VAL A 140 -40.28 -5.19 -32.23
CA VAL A 140 -40.38 -4.60 -33.57
C VAL A 140 -41.18 -5.53 -34.46
N CYS A 141 -42.13 -4.98 -35.20
CA CYS A 141 -42.83 -5.73 -36.26
C CYS A 141 -42.63 -5.06 -37.60
N TYR A 142 -42.25 -5.86 -38.60
CA TYR A 142 -42.30 -5.51 -40.00
C TYR A 142 -43.54 -6.15 -40.62
N TYR A 143 -44.35 -5.41 -41.36
CA TYR A 143 -45.51 -5.94 -42.07
C TYR A 143 -45.68 -5.27 -43.43
N ARG A 144 -46.41 -5.93 -44.34
CA ARG A 144 -46.79 -5.32 -45.62
C ARG A 144 -48.24 -4.81 -45.52
N PRO A 145 -48.49 -3.50 -45.68
CA PRO A 145 -49.85 -2.98 -45.69
C PRO A 145 -50.63 -3.52 -46.90
N PRO A 146 -51.95 -3.68 -46.80
CA PRO A 146 -52.78 -4.07 -47.93
C PRO A 146 -52.70 -3.02 -49.03
N SER A 147 -52.54 -3.49 -50.28
CA SER A 147 -52.43 -2.69 -51.51
C SER A 147 -53.67 -1.84 -51.77
#